data_AF-A0A0R3KZW6-F1
#
_entry.id   AF-A0A0R3KZW6-F1
#
_cell.length_a   1.000
_cell.length_b   1.000
_cell.length_c   1.000
_cell.angle_alpha   90.00
_cell.angle_beta   90.00
_cell.angle_gamma   90.00
#
_symmetry.space_group_name_H-M   'P 1'
#
loop_
_entity.id
_entity.type
_entity.pdbx_description
1 polymer ?
#
loop_
_entity_poly.entity_id
_entity_poly.type
_entity_poly.pdbx_seq_one_letter_code
_entity_poly.pdbx_strand_id
1 'polypeptide(L)'
;MLLALATGAAGADSENCRKSREYLLGTPGGELSLTPQAYNDLFKTCIATSAMSNVKDAYILRDGGIAVIPKQDSVSATAATLAQFCDAHPHGVLRFITAKEKLSIRSVTDVARMSSTSSTPCKKIKGLS
;
A
#
# COMPACT_ATOMS: atom_id res chain seq x y z
N MET A 1 -26.89 -4.06 31.75
CA MET A 1 -26.12 -4.44 30.54
C MET A 1 -26.08 -3.24 29.61
N LEU A 2 -25.00 -2.45 29.61
CA LEU A 2 -24.78 -1.42 28.59
C LEU A 2 -23.95 -2.03 27.47
N LEU A 3 -24.55 -2.17 26.29
CA LEU A 3 -23.87 -2.56 25.06
C LEU A 3 -23.38 -1.31 24.30
N ALA A 4 -22.12 -1.41 23.88
CA ALA A 4 -21.58 -0.99 22.59
C ALA A 4 -21.57 0.50 22.22
N LEU A 5 -20.36 1.08 22.25
CA LEU A 5 -19.89 2.10 21.30
C LEU A 5 -18.40 1.84 21.04
N ALA A 6 -18.11 0.88 20.15
CA ALA A 6 -16.78 0.62 19.62
C ALA A 6 -16.82 0.68 18.09
N THR A 7 -17.08 1.87 17.54
CA THR A 7 -17.01 2.14 16.10
C THR A 7 -16.25 3.43 15.88
N GLY A 8 -14.94 3.34 15.65
CA GLY A 8 -14.16 4.55 15.34
C GLY A 8 -12.68 4.37 15.00
N ALA A 9 -12.06 3.21 15.25
CA ALA A 9 -10.61 3.08 15.04
C ALA A 9 -10.20 2.57 13.64
N ALA A 10 -11.09 1.94 12.87
CA ALA A 10 -10.73 1.32 11.57
C ALA A 10 -10.69 2.29 10.36
N GLY A 11 -11.06 3.56 10.57
CA GLY A 11 -11.21 4.54 9.47
C GLY A 11 -9.93 5.26 9.08
N ALA A 12 -8.93 5.36 9.96
CA ALA A 12 -7.73 6.15 9.71
C ALA A 12 -6.69 5.39 8.87
N ASP A 13 -6.48 4.09 9.16
CA ASP A 13 -5.47 3.26 8.47
C ASP A 13 -5.81 3.03 6.98
N SER A 14 -7.10 3.10 6.64
CA SER A 14 -7.63 2.88 5.29
C SER A 14 -7.78 4.15 4.44
N GLU A 15 -7.67 5.32 5.05
CA GLU A 15 -7.97 6.60 4.41
C GLU A 15 -7.01 6.90 3.25
N ASN A 16 -5.74 6.57 3.40
CA ASN A 16 -4.73 6.76 2.36
C ASN A 16 -4.95 5.81 1.17
N CYS A 17 -5.32 4.55 1.41
CA CYS A 17 -5.75 3.62 0.36
C CYS A 17 -6.95 4.15 -0.43
N ARG A 18 -7.94 4.71 0.27
CA ARG A 18 -9.14 5.30 -0.33
C ARG A 18 -8.79 6.49 -1.21
N LYS A 19 -8.02 7.44 -0.68
CA LYS A 19 -7.56 8.64 -1.40
C LYS A 19 -6.72 8.29 -2.62
N SER A 20 -5.81 7.32 -2.51
CA SER A 20 -5.00 6.86 -3.64
C SER A 20 -5.90 6.29 -4.74
N ARG A 21 -6.87 5.44 -4.40
CA ARG A 21 -7.80 4.87 -5.38
C ARG A 21 -8.64 5.96 -6.06
N GLU A 22 -9.22 6.86 -5.29
CA GLU A 22 -10.04 7.96 -5.81
C GLU A 22 -9.24 8.86 -6.75
N TYR A 23 -7.99 9.18 -6.40
CA TYR A 23 -7.10 9.92 -7.28
C TYR A 23 -6.83 9.18 -8.59
N LEU A 24 -6.51 7.88 -8.51
CA LEU A 24 -6.18 7.06 -9.68
C LEU A 24 -7.39 6.89 -10.62
N LEU A 25 -8.57 6.61 -10.09
CA LEU A 25 -9.79 6.41 -10.89
C LEU A 25 -10.46 7.72 -11.32
N GLY A 26 -10.22 8.81 -10.57
CA GLY A 26 -10.85 10.10 -10.79
C GLY A 26 -10.03 11.08 -11.65
N THR A 27 -8.83 10.72 -12.12
CA THR A 27 -8.00 11.56 -13.00
C THR A 27 -8.22 11.17 -14.46
N PRO A 28 -9.02 11.91 -15.26
CA PRO A 28 -9.24 11.59 -16.66
C PRO A 28 -7.95 11.85 -17.47
N GLY A 29 -7.56 10.90 -18.32
CA GLY A 29 -6.44 11.08 -19.26
C GLY A 29 -5.04 10.88 -18.68
N GLY A 30 -4.91 10.46 -17.42
CA GLY A 30 -3.66 9.88 -16.93
C GLY A 30 -3.53 8.47 -17.46
N GLU A 31 -2.41 8.13 -18.08
CA GLU A 31 -2.11 6.77 -18.54
C GLU A 31 -2.09 5.82 -17.34
N LEU A 32 -3.24 5.21 -17.04
CA LEU A 32 -3.38 4.21 -16.00
C LEU A 32 -2.74 2.92 -16.49
N SER A 33 -1.80 2.39 -15.73
CA SER A 33 -1.09 1.15 -16.09
C SER A 33 -1.98 -0.08 -16.00
N LEU A 34 -3.12 0.02 -15.31
CA LEU A 34 -4.02 -1.09 -15.01
C LEU A 34 -5.48 -0.75 -15.32
N THR A 35 -6.31 -1.79 -15.41
CA THR A 35 -7.77 -1.63 -15.55
C THR A 35 -8.40 -1.11 -14.25
N PRO A 36 -9.57 -0.44 -14.30
CA PRO A 36 -10.27 0.00 -13.08
C PRO A 36 -10.54 -1.15 -12.09
N GLN A 37 -10.85 -2.35 -12.60
CA GLN A 37 -11.07 -3.53 -11.77
C GLN A 37 -9.80 -3.94 -11.02
N ALA A 38 -8.63 -3.90 -11.67
CA ALA A 38 -7.37 -4.21 -11.01
C ALA A 38 -7.05 -3.20 -9.88
N TYR A 39 -7.41 -1.91 -10.02
CA TYR A 39 -7.29 -0.95 -8.92
C TYR A 39 -8.26 -1.24 -7.76
N ASN A 40 -9.44 -1.80 -8.03
CA ASN A 40 -10.36 -2.24 -6.97
C ASN A 40 -9.77 -3.43 -6.19
N ASP A 41 -9.09 -4.34 -6.87
CA ASP A 41 -8.41 -5.45 -6.20
C ASP A 41 -7.17 -4.98 -5.43
N LEU A 42 -6.41 -4.03 -5.97
CA LEU A 42 -5.34 -3.35 -5.23
C LEU A 42 -5.85 -2.60 -4.01
N PHE A 43 -7.06 -2.05 -4.05
CA PHE A 43 -7.65 -1.43 -2.88
C PHE A 43 -7.87 -2.43 -1.76
N LYS A 44 -8.38 -3.64 -2.04
CA LYS A 44 -8.50 -4.70 -1.03
C LYS A 44 -7.13 -5.06 -0.43
N THR A 45 -6.12 -5.22 -1.28
CA THR A 45 -4.73 -5.48 -0.88
C THR A 45 -4.17 -4.35 -0.01
N CYS A 46 -4.40 -3.09 -0.38
CA CYS A 46 -3.94 -1.92 0.37
C CYS A 46 -4.56 -1.87 1.77
N ILE A 47 -5.87 -2.11 1.87
CA ILE A 47 -6.57 -2.16 3.16
C ILE A 47 -6.02 -3.27 4.05
N ALA A 48 -5.85 -4.48 3.51
CA ALA A 48 -5.24 -5.58 4.25
C ALA A 48 -3.80 -5.25 4.70
N THR A 49 -3.03 -4.59 3.85
CA THR A 49 -1.66 -4.16 4.14
C THR A 49 -1.61 -3.09 5.24
N SER A 50 -2.56 -2.15 5.24
CA SER A 50 -2.65 -1.09 6.26
C SER A 50 -2.86 -1.66 7.67
N ALA A 51 -3.47 -2.85 7.78
CA ALA A 51 -3.68 -3.54 9.05
C ALA A 51 -2.47 -4.33 9.56
N MET A 52 -1.36 -4.40 8.79
CA MET A 52 -0.15 -5.10 9.22
C MET A 52 0.52 -4.36 10.39
N SER A 53 1.08 -5.11 11.33
CA SER A 53 1.57 -4.57 12.61
C SER A 53 2.61 -3.46 12.45
N ASN A 54 3.53 -3.61 11.51
CA ASN A 54 4.60 -2.64 11.22
C ASN A 54 4.24 -1.62 10.12
N VAL A 55 2.99 -1.56 9.65
CA VAL A 55 2.55 -0.56 8.67
C VAL A 55 1.90 0.61 9.41
N LYS A 56 2.37 1.83 9.12
CA LYS A 56 1.77 3.08 9.61
C LYS A 56 0.73 3.61 8.62
N ASP A 57 1.13 3.69 7.36
CA ASP A 57 0.28 4.19 6.27
C ASP A 57 0.51 3.31 5.04
N ALA A 58 -0.55 3.06 4.26
CA ALA A 58 -0.48 2.33 3.00
C ALA A 58 -1.14 3.14 1.86
N TYR A 59 -0.60 2.98 0.65
CA TYR A 59 -0.99 3.73 -0.55
C TYR A 59 -1.00 2.82 -1.77
N ILE A 60 -1.88 3.13 -2.73
CA ILE A 60 -1.88 2.48 -4.03
C ILE A 60 -1.03 3.31 -4.99
N LEU A 61 -0.12 2.65 -5.71
CA LEU A 61 0.72 3.26 -6.73
C LEU A 61 0.07 3.14 -8.10
N ARG A 62 0.36 4.10 -8.98
CA ARG A 62 -0.15 4.13 -10.35
C ARG A 62 0.25 2.89 -11.14
N ASP A 63 1.48 2.41 -10.93
CA ASP A 63 2.03 1.26 -11.64
C ASP A 63 1.59 -0.10 -11.10
N GLY A 64 0.71 -0.12 -10.09
CA GLY A 64 0.13 -1.35 -9.55
C GLY A 64 0.82 -1.92 -8.30
N GLY A 65 1.79 -1.21 -7.73
CA GLY A 65 2.37 -1.55 -6.43
C GLY A 65 1.57 -1.01 -5.23
N ILE A 66 1.90 -1.51 -4.05
CA ILE A 66 1.48 -0.94 -2.76
C ILE A 66 2.70 -0.29 -2.11
N ALA A 67 2.58 0.99 -1.76
CA ALA A 67 3.60 1.69 -0.98
C ALA A 67 3.19 1.75 0.49
N VAL A 68 4.15 1.55 1.40
CA VAL A 68 3.93 1.62 2.84
C VAL A 68 4.92 2.53 3.53
N ILE A 69 4.45 3.30 4.51
CA ILE A 69 5.31 3.93 5.51
C ILE A 69 5.37 2.97 6.70
N PRO A 70 6.53 2.39 7.03
CA PRO A 70 6.63 1.50 8.16
C PRO A 70 6.60 2.27 9.49
N LYS A 71 6.16 1.61 10.57
CA LYS A 71 6.30 2.12 11.95
C LYS A 71 7.76 2.03 12.42
N GLN A 72 8.45 0.96 12.03
CA GLN A 72 9.87 0.70 12.27
C GLN A 72 10.55 0.35 10.93
N ASP A 73 11.62 1.07 10.61
CA ASP A 73 12.38 0.94 9.35
C ASP A 73 13.62 0.05 9.47
N SER A 74 13.77 -0.68 10.57
CA SER A 74 14.83 -1.68 10.71
C SER A 74 14.68 -2.80 9.66
N VAL A 75 15.82 -3.38 9.27
CA VAL A 75 15.85 -4.46 8.26
C VAL A 75 14.99 -5.64 8.70
N SER A 76 15.02 -6.02 9.97
CA SER A 76 14.23 -7.13 10.49
C SER A 76 12.72 -6.85 10.44
N ALA A 77 12.28 -5.65 10.84
CA ALA A 77 10.87 -5.28 10.84
C ALA A 77 10.30 -5.19 9.42
N THR A 78 11.04 -4.56 8.51
CA THR A 78 10.64 -4.44 7.10
C THR A 78 10.67 -5.79 6.38
N ALA A 79 11.66 -6.65 6.63
CA ALA A 79 11.70 -8.00 6.09
C ALA A 79 10.51 -8.86 6.57
N ALA A 80 10.17 -8.81 7.86
CA ALA A 80 9.01 -9.53 8.40
C ALA A 80 7.69 -9.03 7.76
N THR A 81 7.57 -7.71 7.56
CA THR A 81 6.41 -7.10 6.89
C THR A 81 6.32 -7.55 5.43
N LEU A 82 7.45 -7.55 4.72
CA LEU A 82 7.53 -7.99 3.33
C LEU A 82 7.17 -9.48 3.19
N ALA A 83 7.67 -10.32 4.08
CA ALA A 83 7.33 -11.75 4.12
C ALA A 83 5.82 -11.96 4.31
N GLN A 84 5.24 -11.31 5.33
CA GLN A 84 3.80 -11.36 5.60
C GLN A 84 2.99 -10.89 4.39
N PHE A 85 3.39 -9.78 3.76
CA PHE A 85 2.73 -9.28 2.56
C PHE A 85 2.80 -10.26 1.40
N CYS A 86 3.97 -10.84 1.12
CA CYS A 86 4.13 -11.77 0.01
C CYS A 86 3.45 -13.11 0.24
N ASP A 87 3.25 -13.53 1.48
CA ASP A 87 2.45 -14.70 1.82
C ASP A 87 0.95 -14.46 1.55
N ALA A 88 0.44 -13.27 1.88
CA ALA A 88 -0.95 -12.90 1.61
C ALA A 88 -1.20 -12.54 0.14
N HIS A 89 -0.19 -12.01 -0.56
CA HIS A 89 -0.31 -11.41 -1.90
C HIS A 89 0.85 -11.87 -2.81
N PRO A 90 0.83 -13.12 -3.30
CA PRO A 90 1.96 -13.71 -4.01
C PRO A 90 2.32 -13.01 -5.33
N HIS A 91 1.37 -12.30 -5.94
CA HIS A 91 1.61 -11.53 -7.17
C HIS A 91 1.80 -10.02 -6.92
N GLY A 92 1.78 -9.58 -5.66
CA GLY A 92 1.89 -8.19 -5.29
C GLY A 92 3.32 -7.64 -5.40
N VAL A 93 3.43 -6.32 -5.35
CA VAL A 93 4.68 -5.58 -5.21
C VAL A 93 4.53 -4.65 -4.02
N LEU A 94 5.39 -4.82 -3.00
CA LEU A 94 5.44 -3.95 -1.84
C LEU A 94 6.66 -3.04 -1.92
N ARG A 95 6.43 -1.73 -1.76
CA ARG A 95 7.46 -0.70 -1.70
C ARG A 95 7.46 -0.05 -0.33
N PHE A 96 8.61 -0.02 0.33
CA PHE A 96 8.78 0.77 1.55
C PHE A 96 9.16 2.21 1.20
N ILE A 97 8.44 3.18 1.74
CA ILE A 97 8.78 4.59 1.67
C ILE A 97 9.86 4.87 2.72
N THR A 98 11.02 5.32 2.27
CA THR A 98 12.15 5.63 3.15
C THR A 98 11.95 6.95 3.90
N ALA A 99 12.70 7.15 4.98
CA ALA A 99 12.70 8.40 5.73
C ALA A 99 13.02 9.62 4.84
N LYS A 100 13.94 9.47 3.88
CA LYS A 100 14.32 10.52 2.92
C LYS A 100 13.16 10.88 1.99
N GLU A 101 12.48 9.88 1.44
CA GLU A 101 11.35 10.08 0.53
C GLU A 101 10.16 10.72 1.24
N LYS A 102 9.94 10.34 2.51
CA LYS A 102 8.89 10.92 3.34
C LYS A 102 8.98 12.44 3.46
N LEU A 103 10.19 13.02 3.44
CA LEU A 103 10.38 14.47 3.48
C LEU A 103 9.88 15.17 2.21
N SER A 104 9.79 14.46 1.09
CA SER A 104 9.31 14.97 -0.19
C SER A 104 7.81 14.76 -0.44
N ILE A 105 7.14 13.93 0.37
CA ILE A 105 5.71 13.65 0.24
C ILE A 105 4.91 14.83 0.83
N ARG A 106 4.17 15.54 -0.03
CA ARG A 106 3.25 16.62 0.38
C ARG A 106 1.79 16.15 0.33
N SER A 107 1.51 15.14 -0.48
CA SER A 107 0.16 14.66 -0.76
C SER A 107 0.13 13.17 -1.11
N VAL A 108 -1.06 12.57 -1.04
CA VAL A 108 -1.31 11.20 -1.54
C VAL A 108 -0.99 11.07 -3.03
N THR A 109 -1.16 12.16 -3.80
CA THR A 109 -0.87 12.16 -5.24
C THR A 109 0.62 12.03 -5.54
N ASP A 110 1.48 12.57 -4.67
CA ASP A 110 2.94 12.41 -4.79
C ASP A 110 3.32 10.95 -4.59
N VAL A 111 2.70 10.29 -3.59
CA VAL A 111 2.93 8.87 -3.33
C VAL A 111 2.42 8.02 -4.49
N ALA A 112 1.19 8.25 -4.96
CA ALA A 112 0.60 7.47 -6.05
C ALA A 112 1.41 7.55 -7.35
N ARG A 113 2.22 8.60 -7.54
CA ARG A 113 3.12 8.78 -8.70
C ARG A 113 4.51 8.14 -8.51
N MET A 114 4.84 7.67 -7.31
CA MET A 114 6.09 6.95 -7.07
C MET A 114 6.10 5.64 -7.86
N SER A 115 7.29 5.22 -8.26
CA SER A 115 7.49 3.95 -8.96
C SER A 115 7.76 2.81 -7.96
N SER A 116 7.10 1.68 -8.16
CA SER A 116 7.41 0.39 -7.56
C SER A 116 8.36 -0.47 -8.40
N THR A 117 8.79 -0.02 -9.58
CA THR A 117 9.65 -0.82 -10.48
C THR A 117 11.03 -1.16 -9.91
N SER A 118 11.51 -0.38 -8.93
CA SER A 118 12.72 -0.69 -8.17
C SER A 118 12.51 -1.74 -7.07
N SER A 119 11.26 -2.17 -6.84
CA SER A 119 10.90 -3.15 -5.81
C SER A 119 10.77 -4.54 -6.43
N THR A 120 11.20 -5.56 -5.70
CA THR A 120 11.14 -6.94 -6.18
C THR A 120 9.71 -7.48 -6.05
N PRO A 121 9.08 -8.00 -7.11
CA PRO A 121 7.76 -8.62 -7.02
C PRO A 121 7.76 -9.84 -6.10
N CYS A 122 6.66 -10.05 -5.37
CA CYS A 122 6.53 -11.17 -4.42
C CYS A 122 6.70 -12.53 -5.09
N LYS A 123 6.24 -12.70 -6.33
CA LYS A 123 6.44 -13.94 -7.10
C LYS A 123 7.92 -14.32 -7.20
N LYS A 124 8.78 -13.32 -7.42
CA LYS A 124 10.24 -13.50 -7.52
C LYS A 124 10.85 -13.80 -6.15
N ILE A 125 10.35 -13.17 -5.08
CA ILE A 125 10.79 -13.43 -3.70
C ILE A 125 10.40 -14.86 -3.26
N LYS A 126 9.21 -15.31 -3.64
CA LYS A 126 8.64 -16.62 -3.31
C LYS A 126 9.17 -17.75 -4.19
N GLY A 127 9.96 -17.46 -5.23
CA GLY A 127 10.44 -18.46 -6.19
C GLY A 127 9.35 -19.01 -7.12
N LEU A 128 8.26 -18.25 -7.31
CA LEU A 128 7.17 -18.57 -8.22
C LEU A 128 7.52 -17.95 -9.59
N SER A 129 7.88 -18.80 -10.55
CA SER A 129 8.20 -18.42 -11.94
C SER A 129 6.95 -18.21 -12.77
#